data_AF-A0A3D8GQ92-F1
#
_entry.id   AF-A0A3D8GQ92-F1
#
_cell.length_a   1.000
_cell.length_b   1.000
_cell.length_c   1.000
_cell.angle_alpha   90.00
_cell.angle_beta   90.00
_cell.angle_gamma   90.00
#
_symmetry.space_group_name_H-M   'P 1'
#
loop_
_entity.id
_entity.type
_entity.pdbx_description
1 polymer ?
#
loop_
_entity_poly.entity_id
_entity_poly.type
_entity_poly.pdbx_seq_one_letter_code
_entity_poly.pdbx_strand_id
1 'polypeptide(L)'
;MKQIIHFDDHLKKEILKLEEVCENVCSTVEKAYQQDFERHGQKLVLELIRSKKGKKQPEGECFEDDYESFIEIGIEQEDDYFPNGYIPLWKCKEEWFQKTGYLTEKDETKIIAMVREMVKEMLDELNESGSEGD
;
A
#
# COMPACT_ATOMS: atom_id res chain seq x y z
N MET A 1 3.75 -11.49 -9.48
CA MET A 1 4.93 -10.80 -8.90
C MET A 1 6.14 -11.47 -9.51
N LYS A 2 7.06 -10.67 -10.03
CA LYS A 2 8.30 -11.12 -10.65
C LYS A 2 9.30 -11.51 -9.58
N GLN A 3 9.83 -12.73 -9.65
CA GLN A 3 10.91 -13.19 -8.78
C GLN A 3 12.24 -12.59 -9.25
N ILE A 4 13.07 -12.14 -8.31
CA ILE A 4 14.36 -11.52 -8.54
C ILE A 4 15.43 -12.23 -7.72
N ILE A 5 16.52 -12.62 -8.37
CA ILE A 5 17.66 -13.33 -7.77
C ILE A 5 18.99 -12.59 -7.95
N HIS A 6 18.98 -11.46 -8.65
CA HIS A 6 20.14 -10.61 -8.90
C HIS A 6 19.84 -9.24 -8.32
N PHE A 7 20.62 -8.85 -7.33
CA PHE A 7 20.44 -7.63 -6.55
C PHE A 7 21.53 -6.66 -6.96
N ASP A 8 21.14 -5.61 -7.69
CA ASP A 8 22.04 -4.58 -8.18
C ASP A 8 21.46 -3.17 -7.93
N ASP A 9 22.27 -2.16 -8.21
CA ASP A 9 21.88 -0.76 -8.03
C ASP A 9 20.75 -0.33 -8.98
N HIS A 10 20.57 -1.04 -10.10
CA HIS A 10 19.48 -0.75 -11.02
C HIS A 10 18.14 -1.17 -10.40
N LEU A 11 18.05 -2.40 -9.93
CA LEU A 11 16.90 -2.91 -9.20
C LEU A 11 16.58 -2.04 -7.97
N LYS A 12 17.60 -1.62 -7.22
CA LYS A 12 17.42 -0.73 -6.07
C LYS A 12 16.72 0.57 -6.50
N LYS A 13 17.18 1.20 -7.58
CA LYS A 13 16.55 2.41 -8.13
C LYS A 13 15.12 2.16 -8.62
N GLU A 14 14.85 1.01 -9.24
CA GLU A 14 13.49 0.63 -9.66
C GLU A 14 12.54 0.53 -8.48
N ILE A 15 12.95 -0.13 -7.39
CA ILE A 15 12.14 -0.27 -6.18
C ILE A 15 11.88 1.08 -5.52
N LEU A 16 12.92 1.91 -5.35
CA LEU A 16 12.75 3.23 -4.73
C LEU A 16 11.85 4.15 -5.55
N LYS A 17 11.99 4.13 -6.88
CA LYS A 17 11.11 4.88 -7.77
C LYS A 17 9.66 4.37 -7.67
N LEU A 18 9.46 3.05 -7.59
CA LEU A 18 8.14 2.47 -7.41
C LEU A 18 7.51 2.92 -6.08
N GLU A 19 8.29 2.92 -5.00
CA GLU A 19 7.85 3.40 -3.68
C GLU A 19 7.44 4.87 -3.73
N GLU A 20 8.28 5.75 -4.30
CA GLU A 20 7.96 7.17 -4.47
C GLU A 20 6.67 7.39 -5.29
N VAL A 21 6.49 6.63 -6.37
CA VAL A 21 5.24 6.65 -7.15
C VAL A 21 4.05 6.27 -6.26
N CYS A 22 4.19 5.22 -5.45
CA CYS A 22 3.11 4.75 -4.59
C CYS A 22 2.77 5.75 -3.48
N GLU A 23 3.74 6.47 -2.91
CA GLU A 23 3.48 7.57 -1.97
C GLU A 23 2.63 8.67 -2.61
N ASN A 24 2.96 9.05 -3.85
CA ASN A 24 2.20 10.03 -4.61
C ASN A 24 0.79 9.54 -4.95
N VAL A 25 0.64 8.26 -5.30
CA VAL A 25 -0.67 7.62 -5.54
C VAL A 25 -1.53 7.68 -4.27
N CYS A 26 -0.97 7.29 -3.12
CA CYS A 26 -1.68 7.31 -1.84
C CYS A 26 -2.20 8.72 -1.52
N SER A 27 -1.31 9.73 -1.51
CA SER A 27 -1.70 11.12 -1.25
C SER A 27 -2.74 11.64 -2.25
N THR A 28 -2.64 11.28 -3.53
CA THR A 28 -3.58 11.74 -4.56
C THR A 28 -4.96 11.13 -4.40
N VAL A 29 -5.03 9.82 -4.16
CA VAL A 29 -6.31 9.11 -3.99
C VAL A 29 -6.93 9.49 -2.66
N GLU A 30 -6.16 9.59 -1.58
CA GLU A 30 -6.67 9.98 -0.26
C GLU A 30 -7.36 11.34 -0.36
N LYS A 31 -6.68 12.36 -0.90
CA LYS A 31 -7.28 13.69 -1.10
C LYS A 31 -8.54 13.69 -1.96
N ALA A 32 -8.63 12.79 -2.94
CA ALA A 32 -9.76 12.73 -3.85
C ALA A 32 -11.03 12.16 -3.19
N TYR A 33 -10.88 11.27 -2.20
CA TYR A 33 -12.00 10.56 -1.57
C TYR A 33 -12.22 10.94 -0.09
N GLN A 34 -11.27 11.64 0.54
CA GLN A 34 -11.31 11.98 1.96
C GLN A 34 -12.62 12.67 2.36
N GLN A 35 -13.12 13.59 1.55
CA GLN A 35 -14.37 14.29 1.84
C GLN A 35 -15.58 13.34 1.89
N ASP A 36 -15.60 12.28 1.08
CA ASP A 36 -16.70 11.34 1.09
C ASP A 36 -16.67 10.50 2.38
N PHE A 37 -15.51 10.01 2.81
CA PHE A 37 -15.37 9.31 4.11
C PHE A 37 -15.72 10.20 5.30
N GLU A 38 -15.33 11.49 5.27
CA GLU A 38 -15.64 12.45 6.34
C GLU A 38 -17.14 12.64 6.53
N ARG A 39 -17.96 12.52 5.47
CA ARG A 39 -19.44 12.57 5.60
C ARG A 39 -20.01 11.41 6.41
N HIS A 40 -19.29 10.30 6.49
CA HIS A 40 -19.63 9.14 7.32
C HIS A 40 -18.92 9.17 8.69
N GLY A 41 -18.26 10.28 9.05
CA GLY A 41 -17.52 10.39 10.31
C GLY A 41 -16.26 9.52 10.37
N GLN A 42 -15.72 9.15 9.22
CA GLN A 42 -14.51 8.34 9.09
C GLN A 42 -13.42 9.12 8.35
N LYS A 43 -12.17 8.73 8.53
CA LYS A 43 -11.03 9.27 7.78
C LYS A 43 -10.38 8.16 6.97
N LEU A 44 -10.22 8.37 5.67
CA LEU A 44 -9.49 7.45 4.82
C LEU A 44 -7.99 7.62 5.09
N VAL A 45 -7.29 6.50 5.22
CA VAL A 45 -5.83 6.47 5.38
C VAL A 45 -5.25 5.58 4.29
N LEU A 46 -4.41 6.18 3.44
CA LEU A 46 -3.62 5.47 2.44
C LEU A 46 -2.14 5.73 2.71
N GLU A 47 -1.38 4.69 3.05
CA GLU A 47 0.05 4.86 3.35
C GLU A 47 0.90 3.82 2.61
N LEU A 48 2.03 4.26 2.07
CA LEU A 48 3.11 3.33 1.72
C LEU A 48 3.82 2.91 3.01
N ILE A 49 3.67 1.64 3.37
CA ILE A 49 4.39 1.04 4.48
C ILE A 49 5.65 0.37 3.97
N ARG A 50 6.76 0.64 4.65
CA ARG A 50 8.03 -0.08 4.55
C ARG A 50 8.26 -0.79 5.86
N SER A 51 8.46 -2.10 5.85
CA SER A 51 8.48 -2.92 7.06
C SER A 51 9.57 -3.98 7.00
N LYS A 52 10.15 -4.29 8.16
CA LYS A 52 11.02 -5.45 8.38
C LYS A 52 10.54 -6.16 9.63
N LYS A 53 10.03 -7.39 9.48
CA LYS A 53 9.42 -8.17 10.57
C LYS A 53 8.35 -7.37 11.36
N GLY A 54 7.51 -6.61 10.64
CA GLY A 54 6.45 -5.79 11.22
C GLY A 54 6.92 -4.44 11.81
N LYS A 55 8.20 -4.09 11.71
CA LYS A 55 8.73 -2.80 12.18
C LYS A 55 8.92 -1.86 11.02
N LYS A 56 8.39 -0.63 11.14
CA LYS A 56 8.56 0.43 10.13
C LYS A 56 10.03 0.68 9.83
N GLN A 57 10.37 0.75 8.55
CA GLN A 57 11.72 0.99 8.07
C GLN A 57 11.81 2.34 7.35
N PRO A 58 13.00 2.98 7.35
CA PRO A 58 13.24 4.12 6.49
C PRO A 58 13.32 3.70 5.01
N GLU A 59 13.25 4.69 4.13
CA GLU A 59 13.55 4.51 2.71
C GLU A 59 15.01 4.03 2.51
N GLY A 60 15.25 3.23 1.45
CA GLY A 60 16.61 2.86 1.05
C GLY A 60 17.10 1.49 1.55
N GLU A 61 16.38 0.87 2.48
CA GLU A 61 16.68 -0.44 3.07
C GLU A 61 16.03 -1.62 2.32
N CYS A 62 15.63 -1.43 1.05
CA CYS A 62 14.84 -2.41 0.30
C CYS A 62 15.51 -3.78 0.07
N PHE A 63 16.82 -3.88 0.27
CA PHE A 63 17.55 -5.15 0.20
C PHE A 63 17.84 -5.75 1.57
N GLU A 64 17.26 -5.24 2.66
CA GLU A 64 17.38 -5.90 3.95
C GLU A 64 16.54 -7.18 3.98
N ASP A 65 17.00 -8.18 4.76
CA ASP A 65 16.26 -9.43 4.89
C ASP A 65 14.94 -9.19 5.62
N ASP A 66 13.89 -9.86 5.14
CA ASP A 66 12.51 -9.66 5.58
C ASP A 66 11.96 -8.24 5.36
N TYR A 67 12.62 -7.43 4.53
CA TYR A 67 12.07 -6.16 4.07
C TYR A 67 10.85 -6.41 3.18
N GLU A 68 9.80 -5.64 3.38
CA GLU A 68 8.66 -5.57 2.48
C GLU A 68 8.14 -4.13 2.40
N SER A 69 7.63 -3.77 1.23
CA SER A 69 6.86 -2.54 1.04
C SER A 69 5.53 -2.83 0.37
N PHE A 70 4.50 -2.15 0.84
CA PHE A 70 3.12 -2.33 0.43
C PHE A 70 2.33 -1.04 0.68
N ILE A 71 1.29 -0.82 -0.11
CA ILE A 71 0.29 0.20 0.20
C ILE A 71 -0.67 -0.42 1.21
N GLU A 72 -0.90 0.25 2.33
CA GLU A 72 -1.95 -0.08 3.29
C GLU A 72 -3.13 0.87 3.08
N ILE A 73 -4.33 0.30 3.14
CA ILE A 73 -5.61 1.00 2.97
C ILE A 73 -6.43 0.72 4.22
N GLY A 74 -6.83 1.78 4.90
CA GLY A 74 -7.63 1.66 6.12
C GLY A 74 -8.45 2.90 6.40
N ILE A 75 -9.21 2.83 7.49
CA ILE A 75 -9.98 3.94 8.02
C ILE A 75 -9.57 4.23 9.46
N GLU A 76 -9.59 5.50 9.83
CA GLU A 76 -9.59 5.94 11.22
C GLU A 76 -11.01 6.36 11.62
N GLN A 77 -11.49 5.84 12.74
CA GLN A 77 -12.78 6.18 13.33
C GLN A 77 -12.65 6.20 14.85
N GLU A 78 -13.07 7.28 15.50
CA GLU A 78 -13.06 7.40 16.98
C GLU A 78 -11.68 7.10 17.62
N ASP A 79 -10.60 7.58 16.98
CA ASP A 79 -9.20 7.34 17.37
C ASP A 79 -8.69 5.89 17.23
N ASP A 80 -9.53 4.97 16.71
CA ASP A 80 -9.13 3.61 16.35
C ASP A 80 -8.80 3.52 14.85
N TYR A 81 -7.73 2.76 14.54
CA TYR A 81 -7.32 2.47 13.17
C TYR A 81 -7.73 1.06 12.75
N PHE A 82 -8.43 0.96 11.62
CA PHE A 82 -8.90 -0.29 11.05
C PHE A 82 -8.24 -0.50 9.68
N PRO A 83 -7.33 -1.49 9.55
CA PRO A 83 -6.78 -1.86 8.25
C PRO A 83 -7.84 -2.64 7.45
N ASN A 84 -8.14 -2.18 6.23
CA ASN A 84 -9.13 -2.79 5.34
C ASN A 84 -8.48 -3.60 4.22
N GLY A 85 -7.28 -3.23 3.78
CA GLY A 85 -6.58 -3.97 2.75
C GLY A 85 -5.15 -3.51 2.51
N TYR A 86 -4.44 -4.27 1.68
CA TYR A 86 -3.08 -3.92 1.30
C TYR A 86 -2.75 -4.36 -0.13
N ILE A 87 -1.85 -3.62 -0.78
CA ILE A 87 -1.31 -3.91 -2.12
C ILE A 87 0.20 -4.13 -2.01
N PRO A 88 0.70 -5.37 -2.15
CA PRO A 88 2.12 -5.66 -2.05
C PRO A 88 2.90 -5.11 -3.25
N LEU A 89 4.03 -4.45 -2.98
CA LEU A 89 4.90 -3.84 -4.00
C LEU A 89 6.22 -4.58 -4.14
N TRP A 90 6.95 -4.74 -3.03
CA TRP A 90 8.24 -5.40 -3.00
C TRP A 90 8.38 -6.24 -1.74
N LYS A 91 9.02 -7.40 -1.87
CA LYS A 91 9.38 -8.24 -0.73
C LYS A 91 10.76 -8.85 -0.93
N CYS A 92 11.60 -8.75 0.08
CA CYS A 92 12.93 -9.31 0.14
C CYS A 92 12.94 -10.42 1.20
N LYS A 93 13.17 -11.66 0.79
CA LYS A 93 13.25 -12.82 1.68
C LYS A 93 14.64 -13.43 1.67
N GLU A 94 15.09 -13.85 2.84
CA GLU A 94 16.19 -14.79 2.97
C GLU A 94 15.62 -16.21 2.94
N GLU A 95 15.75 -16.90 1.81
CA GLU A 95 15.51 -18.34 1.74
C GLU A 95 16.85 -19.07 1.91
N TRP A 96 16.80 -20.32 2.39
CA TRP A 96 17.89 -21.05 3.07
C TRP A 96 19.27 -21.10 2.36
N PHE A 97 19.38 -20.65 1.11
CA PHE A 97 20.65 -20.58 0.37
C PHE A 97 20.79 -19.35 -0.56
N GLN A 98 19.76 -18.51 -0.68
CA GLN A 98 19.77 -17.38 -1.61
C GLN A 98 18.74 -16.31 -1.23
N LYS A 99 19.19 -15.06 -1.20
CA LYS A 99 18.34 -13.88 -1.13
C LYS A 99 17.42 -13.83 -2.35
N THR A 100 16.12 -13.75 -2.12
CA THR A 100 15.11 -13.75 -3.17
C THR A 100 14.16 -12.57 -3.00
N GLY A 101 13.99 -11.80 -4.06
CA GLY A 101 13.10 -10.67 -4.14
C GLY A 101 11.83 -10.99 -4.91
N TYR A 102 10.73 -10.32 -4.58
CA TYR A 102 9.47 -10.39 -5.31
C TYR A 102 9.00 -8.96 -5.57
N LEU A 103 9.04 -8.55 -6.83
CA LEU A 103 8.60 -7.23 -7.27
C LEU A 103 7.23 -7.34 -7.94
N THR A 104 6.34 -6.41 -7.65
CA THR A 104 5.08 -6.28 -8.39
C THR A 104 5.35 -6.03 -9.88
N GLU A 105 4.53 -6.62 -10.74
CA GLU A 105 4.58 -6.39 -12.19
C GLU A 105 3.59 -5.30 -12.61
N LYS A 106 3.00 -4.63 -11.63
CA LYS A 106 2.02 -3.57 -11.83
C LYS A 106 2.76 -2.27 -12.05
N ASP A 107 2.40 -1.58 -13.13
CA ASP A 107 2.77 -0.20 -13.34
C ASP A 107 1.92 0.75 -12.48
N GLU A 108 2.29 2.02 -12.48
CA GLU A 108 1.58 3.09 -11.79
C GLU A 108 0.08 3.11 -12.11
N THR A 109 -0.30 2.92 -13.37
CA THR A 109 -1.71 3.00 -13.79
C THR A 109 -2.53 1.90 -13.14
N LYS A 110 -2.00 0.67 -13.12
CA LYS A 110 -2.63 -0.47 -12.46
C LYS A 110 -2.70 -0.29 -10.94
N ILE A 111 -1.65 0.25 -10.33
CA ILE A 111 -1.63 0.51 -8.89
C ILE A 111 -2.72 1.54 -8.53
N ILE A 112 -2.80 2.66 -9.25
CA ILE A 112 -3.85 3.68 -9.06
C ILE A 112 -5.24 3.06 -9.21
N ALA A 113 -5.45 2.25 -10.26
CA ALA A 113 -6.73 1.61 -10.50
C ALA A 113 -7.15 0.73 -9.33
N MET A 114 -6.23 -0.10 -8.81
CA MET A 114 -6.51 -0.97 -7.66
C MET A 114 -6.80 -0.21 -6.38
N VAL A 115 -6.00 0.81 -6.05
CA VAL A 115 -6.25 1.64 -4.86
C VAL A 115 -7.63 2.29 -4.96
N ARG A 116 -7.99 2.84 -6.14
CA ARG A 116 -9.31 3.46 -6.35
C ARG A 116 -10.45 2.46 -6.28
N GLU A 117 -10.28 1.25 -6.79
CA GLU A 117 -11.29 0.20 -6.73
C GLU A 117 -11.57 -0.18 -5.27
N MET A 118 -10.53 -0.47 -4.49
CA MET A 118 -10.67 -0.79 -3.06
C MET A 118 -11.32 0.36 -2.27
N VAL A 119 -10.91 1.60 -2.52
CA VAL A 119 -11.51 2.78 -1.86
C VAL A 119 -12.98 2.96 -2.22
N LYS A 120 -13.37 2.66 -3.47
CA LYS A 120 -14.77 2.72 -3.90
C LYS A 120 -15.61 1.62 -3.25
N GLU A 121 -15.11 0.39 -3.21
CA GLU A 121 -15.79 -0.71 -2.53
C GLU A 121 -16.06 -0.35 -1.06
N MET A 122 -15.07 0.21 -0.36
CA MET A 122 -15.24 0.71 1.01
C MET A 122 -16.30 1.81 1.12
N LEU A 123 -16.34 2.76 0.18
CA LEU A 123 -17.38 3.81 0.17
C LEU A 123 -18.77 3.28 -0.12
N ASP A 124 -18.89 2.32 -1.04
CA ASP A 124 -20.17 1.72 -1.40
C ASP A 124 -20.77 0.98 -0.19
N GLU A 125 -19.96 0.24 0.58
CA GLU A 125 -20.36 -0.39 1.84
C GLU A 125 -20.87 0.63 2.89
N LEU A 126 -20.23 1.80 2.97
CA LEU A 126 -20.66 2.90 3.87
C LEU A 126 -21.98 3.54 3.43
N ASN A 127 -22.20 3.66 2.12
CA ASN A 127 -23.44 4.20 1.57
C ASN A 127 -24.62 3.24 1.76
N GLU A 128 -24.39 1.94 1.60
CA GLU A 128 -25.42 0.91 1.81
C GLU A 128 -25.82 0.82 3.29
N SER A 129 -24.86 0.82 4.21
CA SER A 129 -25.12 0.78 5.66
C SER A 129 -25.83 2.02 6.20
N GLY A 130 -25.66 3.19 5.55
CA GLY A 130 -26.41 4.41 5.88
C GLY A 130 -27.86 4.41 5.39
N SER A 131 -28.22 3.52 4.47
CA SER A 131 -29.55 3.51 3.82
C SER A 131 -30.57 2.55 4.45
N GLU A 132 -30.13 1.67 5.36
CA GLU A 132 -31.02 0.77 6.11
C GLU A 132 -31.57 1.39 7.42
N GLY A 133 -31.28 2.67 7.68
CA GLY A 133 -31.58 3.37 8.93
C GLY A 133 -32.67 4.45 8.91
N ASP A 134 -33.34 4.71 7.78
CA ASP A 134 -34.40 5.73 7.63
C ASP A 134 -35.84 5.14 7.68
#